data_AF-A0A954G8F9-F1
#
_entry.id   AF-A0A954G8F9-F1
#
_cell.length_a   1.000
_cell.length_b   1.000
_cell.length_c   1.000
_cell.angle_alpha   90.00
_cell.angle_beta   90.00
_cell.angle_gamma   90.00
#
_symmetry.space_group_name_H-M   'P 1'
#
loop_
_entity.id
_entity.type
_entity.pdbx_description
1 polymer ?
#
loop_
_entity_poly.entity_id
_entity_poly.type
_entity_poly.pdbx_seq_one_letter_code
_entity_poly.pdbx_strand_id
1 'polypeptide(L)'
;MLRNPTIWWAMLGVTLSLVMPAVGSFVVLKFYPDTRFASLPVHSLIESAGGLMAVAIAGILIVERKHKSDAAYYFSMACALIAMGILDIFHAAVLPGNSFVWLHSTATLAGGLFFATVWFNRSLPESRLAQAAIWFILFGSCLLGLHACLRPDQL
;
A
#
# COMPACT_ATOMS: atom_id res chain seq x y z
N MET A 1 28.31 14.41 -0.73
CA MET A 1 27.72 15.75 -0.50
C MET A 1 26.33 15.77 -1.15
N LEU A 2 25.34 15.18 -0.49
CA LEU A 2 23.97 15.08 -1.01
C LEU A 2 23.22 16.37 -0.64
N ARG A 3 23.11 17.27 -1.62
CA ARG A 3 22.32 18.51 -1.52
C ARG A 3 20.85 18.13 -1.41
N ASN A 4 20.29 18.15 -0.19
CA ASN A 4 18.90 17.86 0.16
C ASN A 4 17.88 18.45 -0.84
N PRO A 5 17.26 17.64 -1.72
CA PRO A 5 16.01 18.01 -2.39
C PRO A 5 14.81 17.38 -1.68
N THR A 6 15.00 16.59 -0.61
CA THR A 6 14.05 15.55 -0.17
C THR A 6 12.92 16.03 0.74
N ILE A 7 13.14 17.07 1.56
CA ILE A 7 12.13 17.52 2.55
C ILE A 7 10.94 18.23 1.89
N TRP A 8 11.17 19.04 0.86
CA TRP A 8 10.09 19.75 0.17
C TRP A 8 9.14 18.78 -0.56
N TRP A 9 9.67 17.73 -1.19
CA TRP A 9 8.84 16.68 -1.81
C TRP A 9 8.09 15.86 -0.77
N ALA A 10 8.69 15.57 0.39
CA ALA A 10 8.00 14.88 1.48
C ALA A 10 6.86 15.75 2.06
N MET A 11 7.13 17.05 2.32
CA MET A 11 6.11 17.99 2.79
C MET A 11 5.00 18.17 1.76
N LEU A 12 5.34 18.26 0.47
CA LEU A 12 4.35 18.29 -0.61
C LEU A 12 3.51 17.01 -0.61
N GLY A 13 4.12 15.83 -0.48
CA GLY A 13 3.41 14.55 -0.42
C GLY A 13 2.42 14.48 0.74
N VAL A 14 2.86 14.84 1.95
CA VAL A 14 1.99 14.90 3.15
C VAL A 14 0.88 15.94 2.99
N THR A 15 1.20 17.09 2.41
CA THR A 15 0.20 18.14 2.16
C THR A 15 -0.83 17.65 1.16
N LEU A 16 -0.41 17.05 0.04
CA LEU A 16 -1.32 16.49 -0.96
C LEU A 16 -2.18 15.37 -0.38
N SER A 17 -1.63 14.47 0.45
CA SER A 17 -2.39 13.36 1.04
C SER A 17 -3.46 13.81 2.04
N LEU A 18 -3.31 14.99 2.67
CA LEU A 18 -4.32 15.57 3.54
C LEU A 18 -5.30 16.48 2.78
N VAL A 19 -4.78 17.33 1.90
CA VAL A 19 -5.56 18.34 1.19
C VAL A 19 -6.45 17.72 0.13
N MET A 20 -5.95 16.76 -0.67
CA MET A 20 -6.75 16.16 -1.74
C MET A 20 -7.99 15.45 -1.21
N PRO A 21 -7.94 14.58 -0.18
CA PRO A 21 -9.15 13.97 0.37
C PRO A 21 -10.10 14.97 0.99
N ALA A 22 -9.59 16.00 1.69
CA ALA A 22 -10.41 17.03 2.31
C ALA A 22 -11.15 17.88 1.27
N VAL A 23 -10.45 18.35 0.24
CA VAL A 23 -11.02 19.12 -0.87
C VAL A 23 -11.98 18.26 -1.67
N GLY A 24 -11.61 17.02 -1.99
CA GLY A 24 -12.48 16.07 -2.68
C GLY A 24 -13.78 15.81 -1.91
N SER A 25 -13.68 15.58 -0.60
CA SER A 25 -14.84 15.41 0.28
C SER A 25 -15.71 16.66 0.30
N PHE A 26 -15.11 17.85 0.43
CA PHE A 26 -15.85 19.11 0.41
C PHE A 26 -16.60 19.32 -0.92
N VAL A 27 -15.95 19.06 -2.05
CA VAL A 27 -16.57 19.17 -3.40
C VAL A 27 -17.74 18.18 -3.52
N VAL A 28 -17.55 16.92 -3.13
CA VAL A 28 -18.62 15.91 -3.19
C VAL A 28 -19.80 16.31 -2.30
N LEU A 29 -19.54 16.71 -1.06
CA LEU A 29 -20.59 17.14 -0.12
C LEU A 29 -21.35 18.39 -0.59
N LYS A 30 -20.68 19.30 -1.31
CA LYS A 30 -21.28 20.55 -1.78
C LYS A 30 -22.09 20.39 -3.06
N PHE A 31 -21.57 19.63 -4.03
CA PHE A 31 -22.14 19.54 -5.37
C PHE A 31 -22.97 18.26 -5.60
N TYR A 32 -22.74 17.21 -4.81
CA TYR A 32 -23.38 15.91 -4.96
C TYR A 32 -23.89 15.34 -3.62
N PRO A 33 -24.64 16.12 -2.80
CA PRO A 33 -25.00 15.74 -1.44
C PRO A 33 -25.81 14.44 -1.36
N ASP A 34 -26.65 14.16 -2.37
CA ASP A 34 -27.52 12.99 -2.42
C ASP A 34 -26.93 11.83 -3.24
N THR A 35 -25.80 12.04 -3.93
CA THR A 35 -25.21 11.02 -4.79
C THR A 35 -24.37 10.07 -3.95
N ARG A 36 -24.79 8.81 -3.89
CA ARG A 36 -23.98 7.74 -3.32
C ARG A 36 -23.29 6.98 -4.44
N PHE A 37 -21.98 7.20 -4.62
CA PHE A 37 -21.14 6.36 -5.48
C PHE A 37 -20.90 5.01 -4.79
N ALA A 38 -21.94 4.18 -4.72
CA ALA A 38 -21.95 2.92 -3.96
C ALA A 38 -22.01 1.69 -4.87
N SER A 39 -21.43 1.76 -6.07
CA SER A 39 -21.28 0.58 -6.92
C SER A 39 -20.16 -0.30 -6.39
N LEU A 40 -20.52 -1.23 -5.50
CA LEU A 40 -19.59 -2.21 -4.95
C LEU A 40 -18.75 -2.92 -6.04
N PRO A 41 -19.29 -3.30 -7.21
CA PRO A 41 -18.46 -3.91 -8.27
C PRO A 41 -17.38 -2.97 -8.82
N VAL A 42 -17.65 -1.67 -8.94
CA VAL A 42 -16.68 -0.69 -9.43
C VAL A 42 -15.61 -0.44 -8.38
N HIS A 43 -16.00 -0.31 -7.11
CA HIS A 43 -15.06 -0.22 -5.98
C HIS A 43 -14.10 -1.41 -5.97
N SER A 44 -14.64 -2.64 -5.95
CA SER A 44 -13.83 -3.87 -5.96
C SER A 44 -12.94 -3.98 -7.20
N LEU A 45 -13.41 -3.55 -8.38
CA LEU A 45 -12.62 -3.55 -9.61
C LEU A 45 -11.41 -2.62 -9.50
N ILE A 46 -11.62 -1.38 -9.03
CA ILE A 46 -10.56 -0.38 -8.90
C ILE A 46 -9.52 -0.83 -7.88
N GLU A 47 -9.95 -1.31 -6.72
CA GLU A 47 -9.04 -1.83 -5.67
C GLU A 47 -8.24 -3.05 -6.17
N SER A 48 -8.89 -4.01 -6.84
CA SER A 48 -8.21 -5.19 -7.39
C SER A 48 -7.19 -4.82 -8.47
N ALA A 49 -7.55 -3.90 -9.38
CA ALA A 49 -6.65 -3.43 -10.43
C ALA A 49 -5.44 -2.68 -9.84
N GLY A 50 -5.68 -1.79 -8.87
CA GLY A 50 -4.64 -1.07 -8.14
C GLY A 50 -3.69 -2.01 -7.39
N GLY A 51 -4.24 -2.99 -6.67
CA GLY A 51 -3.45 -4.00 -5.95
C GLY A 51 -2.61 -4.87 -6.89
N LEU A 52 -3.15 -5.29 -8.04
CA LEU A 52 -2.40 -6.05 -9.04
C LEU A 52 -1.25 -5.21 -9.64
N MET A 53 -1.52 -3.94 -9.96
CA MET A 53 -0.49 -3.00 -10.42
C MET A 53 0.61 -2.82 -9.37
N ALA A 54 0.25 -2.69 -8.09
CA ALA A 54 1.21 -2.59 -6.99
C ALA A 54 2.13 -3.81 -6.92
N VAL A 55 1.58 -5.03 -6.99
CA VAL A 55 2.36 -6.27 -6.99
C VAL A 55 3.27 -6.36 -8.22
N ALA A 56 2.79 -5.97 -9.40
CA ALA A 56 3.59 -5.95 -10.63
C ALA A 56 4.78 -4.97 -10.51
N ILE A 57 4.53 -3.75 -10.03
CA ILE A 57 5.58 -2.75 -9.81
C ILE A 57 6.57 -3.25 -8.75
N ALA A 58 6.11 -3.87 -7.66
CA ALA A 58 6.99 -4.45 -6.66
C ALA A 58 7.94 -5.49 -7.26
N GLY A 59 7.44 -6.35 -8.17
CA GLY A 59 8.27 -7.29 -8.92
C GLY A 59 9.35 -6.60 -9.74
N ILE A 60 9.01 -5.52 -10.45
CA ILE A 60 9.97 -4.71 -11.21
C ILE A 60 11.03 -4.11 -10.29
N LEU A 61 10.64 -3.55 -9.13
CA LEU A 61 11.58 -2.95 -8.16
C LEU A 61 12.54 -3.99 -7.57
N ILE A 62 12.07 -5.22 -7.35
CA ILE A 62 12.93 -6.34 -6.88
C ILE A 62 13.97 -6.71 -7.94
N VAL A 63 13.60 -6.72 -9.21
CA VAL A 63 14.54 -6.96 -10.33
C VAL A 63 15.54 -5.82 -10.45
N GLU A 64 15.07 -4.57 -10.47
CA GLU A 64 15.91 -3.37 -10.55
C GLU A 64 16.93 -3.28 -9.41
N ARG A 65 16.56 -3.70 -8.20
CA ARG A 65 17.47 -3.77 -7.06
C ARG A 65 18.69 -4.64 -7.32
N LYS A 66 18.58 -5.72 -8.11
CA LYS A 66 19.73 -6.57 -8.47
C LYS A 66 20.74 -5.84 -9.35
N HIS A 67 20.28 -4.88 -10.15
CA HIS A 67 21.13 -4.05 -11.02
C HIS A 67 21.69 -2.81 -10.29
N LYS A 68 20.99 -2.32 -9.26
CA LYS A 68 21.35 -1.14 -8.46
C LYS A 68 21.34 -1.48 -6.97
N SER A 69 22.35 -2.23 -6.52
CA SER A 69 22.42 -2.75 -5.15
C SER A 69 22.42 -1.68 -4.06
N ASP A 70 22.87 -0.47 -4.36
CA ASP A 70 23.00 0.64 -3.39
C ASP A 70 21.68 1.38 -3.13
N ALA A 71 20.61 1.05 -3.87
CA ALA A 71 19.32 1.70 -3.75
C ALA A 71 18.41 0.98 -2.73
N ALA A 72 18.63 1.25 -1.44
CA ALA A 72 17.82 0.75 -0.33
C ALA A 72 16.31 1.03 -0.49
N TYR A 73 15.96 2.12 -1.16
CA TYR A 73 14.58 2.53 -1.39
C TYR A 73 13.80 1.53 -2.27
N TYR A 74 14.44 0.81 -3.20
CA TYR A 74 13.74 -0.21 -4.01
C TYR A 74 13.19 -1.34 -3.15
N PHE A 75 13.96 -1.75 -2.13
CA PHE A 75 13.52 -2.77 -1.19
C PHE A 75 12.33 -2.29 -0.36
N SER A 76 12.43 -1.10 0.25
CA SER A 76 11.35 -0.52 1.04
C SER A 76 10.06 -0.33 0.24
N MET A 77 10.17 0.21 -0.99
CA MET A 77 9.03 0.39 -1.88
C MET A 77 8.40 -0.96 -2.31
N ALA A 78 9.22 -1.97 -2.61
CA ALA A 78 8.71 -3.29 -2.96
C ALA A 78 7.95 -3.94 -1.79
N CYS A 79 8.52 -3.89 -0.58
CA CYS A 79 7.85 -4.38 0.63
C CYS A 79 6.51 -3.67 0.88
N ALA A 80 6.47 -2.35 0.73
CA ALA A 80 5.26 -1.57 0.90
C ALA A 80 4.17 -1.96 -0.12
N LEU A 81 4.53 -2.03 -1.40
CA LEU A 81 3.61 -2.38 -2.48
C LEU A 81 3.11 -3.82 -2.40
N ILE A 82 3.93 -4.77 -1.95
CA ILE A 82 3.50 -6.16 -1.74
C ILE A 82 2.49 -6.23 -0.60
N ALA A 83 2.80 -5.64 0.56
CA ALA A 83 1.92 -5.70 1.72
C ALA A 83 0.57 -5.05 1.41
N MET A 84 0.60 -3.81 0.93
CA MET A 84 -0.59 -3.03 0.61
C MET A 84 -1.38 -3.67 -0.54
N GLY A 85 -0.72 -3.98 -1.66
CA GLY A 85 -1.39 -4.49 -2.85
C GLY A 85 -2.04 -5.86 -2.67
N ILE A 86 -1.41 -6.77 -1.91
CA ILE A 86 -2.03 -8.07 -1.60
C ILE A 86 -3.26 -7.88 -0.71
N LEU A 87 -3.15 -7.07 0.34
CA LEU A 87 -4.26 -6.85 1.27
C LEU A 87 -5.42 -6.10 0.60
N ASP A 88 -5.16 -5.16 -0.31
CA ASP A 88 -6.19 -4.46 -1.08
C ASP A 88 -6.92 -5.39 -2.08
N ILE A 89 -6.22 -6.38 -2.67
CA ILE A 89 -6.87 -7.43 -3.47
C ILE A 89 -7.83 -8.26 -2.61
N PHE A 90 -7.41 -8.65 -1.40
CA PHE A 90 -8.30 -9.38 -0.49
C PHE A 90 -9.46 -8.51 -0.02
N HIS A 91 -9.22 -7.23 0.33
CA HIS A 91 -10.25 -6.26 0.66
C HIS A 91 -11.33 -6.17 -0.41
N ALA A 92 -10.92 -6.11 -1.68
CA ALA A 92 -11.83 -6.06 -2.82
C ALA A 92 -12.71 -7.32 -2.97
N ALA A 93 -12.30 -8.44 -2.39
CA ALA A 93 -13.01 -9.71 -2.44
C ALA A 93 -13.99 -9.93 -1.27
N VAL A 94 -13.99 -9.07 -0.25
CA VAL A 94 -14.90 -9.19 0.92
C VAL A 94 -16.06 -8.19 0.79
N LEU A 95 -17.23 -8.60 1.27
CA LEU A 95 -18.40 -7.72 1.37
C LEU A 95 -18.18 -6.62 2.44
N PRO A 96 -18.82 -5.45 2.31
CA PRO A 96 -18.75 -4.40 3.33
C PRO A 96 -19.11 -4.92 4.73
N GLY A 97 -18.21 -4.70 5.69
CA GLY A 97 -18.29 -5.23 7.05
C GLY A 97 -17.01 -4.91 7.82
N ASN A 98 -16.80 -5.57 8.97
CA ASN A 98 -15.63 -5.27 9.82
C ASN A 98 -14.31 -5.68 9.15
N SER A 99 -14.26 -6.89 8.58
CA SER A 99 -13.09 -7.36 7.81
C SER A 99 -12.76 -6.48 6.60
N PHE A 100 -13.76 -5.91 5.93
CA PHE A 100 -13.56 -4.95 4.83
C PHE A 100 -12.80 -3.71 5.32
N VAL A 101 -13.23 -3.11 6.44
CA VAL A 101 -12.53 -1.94 7.00
C VAL A 101 -11.13 -2.30 7.51
N TRP A 102 -10.99 -3.46 8.15
CA TRP A 102 -9.72 -3.92 8.72
C TRP A 102 -8.67 -4.23 7.66
N LEU A 103 -9.04 -4.92 6.59
CA LEU A 103 -8.11 -5.25 5.50
C LEU A 103 -7.55 -3.97 4.88
N HIS A 104 -8.41 -3.02 4.51
CA HIS A 104 -7.98 -1.75 3.92
C HIS A 104 -7.15 -0.88 4.89
N SER A 105 -7.56 -0.82 6.16
CA SER A 105 -6.81 -0.06 7.18
C SER A 105 -5.42 -0.66 7.43
N THR A 106 -5.34 -1.99 7.48
CA THR A 106 -4.07 -2.72 7.67
C THR A 106 -3.18 -2.58 6.43
N ALA A 107 -3.75 -2.65 5.22
CA ALA A 107 -3.05 -2.40 3.97
C ALA A 107 -2.39 -1.02 3.96
N THR A 108 -3.17 0.02 4.28
CA THR A 108 -2.71 1.41 4.34
C THR A 108 -1.64 1.62 5.40
N LEU A 109 -1.83 1.05 6.60
CA LEU A 109 -0.85 1.12 7.68
C LEU A 109 0.46 0.41 7.30
N ALA A 110 0.40 -0.83 6.81
CA ALA A 110 1.57 -1.61 6.44
C ALA A 110 2.33 -0.94 5.28
N GLY A 111 1.62 -0.52 4.24
CA GLY A 111 2.18 0.25 3.12
C GLY A 111 2.87 1.51 3.60
N GLY A 112 2.18 2.33 4.41
CA GLY A 112 2.72 3.56 4.97
C GLY A 112 3.97 3.35 5.84
N LEU A 113 3.96 2.34 6.72
CA LEU A 113 5.11 1.99 7.56
C LEU A 113 6.32 1.58 6.72
N PHE A 114 6.13 0.71 5.72
CA PHE A 114 7.23 0.28 4.85
C PHE A 114 7.73 1.39 3.93
N PHE A 115 6.85 2.22 3.36
CA PHE A 115 7.27 3.40 2.58
C PHE A 115 8.05 4.39 3.44
N ALA A 116 7.64 4.61 4.70
CA ALA A 116 8.36 5.49 5.61
C ALA A 116 9.80 5.03 5.88
N THR A 117 10.09 3.73 5.73
CA THR A 117 11.46 3.23 5.88
C THR A 117 12.46 3.75 4.86
N VAL A 118 11.99 4.29 3.73
CA VAL A 118 12.85 4.94 2.72
C VAL A 118 13.66 6.10 3.31
N TRP A 119 13.14 6.80 4.33
CA TRP A 119 13.84 7.92 4.96
C TRP A 119 14.84 7.51 6.04
N PHE A 120 14.80 6.26 6.51
CA PHE A 120 15.82 5.79 7.44
C PHE A 120 17.05 5.35 6.64
N ASN A 121 18.17 6.04 6.85
CA ASN A 121 19.46 5.68 6.28
C ASN A 121 19.98 4.39 6.94
N ARG A 122 19.37 3.26 6.61
CA ARG A 122 19.78 1.94 7.07
C ARG A 122 20.59 1.26 5.97
N SER A 123 21.70 0.64 6.37
CA SER A 123 22.43 -0.30 5.53
C SER A 123 21.46 -1.33 4.98
N LEU A 124 21.57 -1.63 3.69
CA LEU A 124 20.72 -2.63 3.06
C LEU A 124 20.86 -3.97 3.80
N PRO A 125 19.75 -4.69 4.05
CA PRO A 125 19.86 -6.06 4.52
C PRO A 125 20.61 -6.89 3.48
N GLU A 126 21.39 -7.86 3.95
CA GLU A 126 22.00 -8.86 3.07
C GLU A 126 20.96 -9.46 2.12
N SER A 127 21.39 -9.86 0.92
CA SER A 127 20.50 -10.35 -0.14
C SER A 127 19.55 -11.47 0.35
N ARG A 128 20.04 -12.38 1.20
CA ARG A 128 19.27 -13.46 1.82
C ARG A 128 18.22 -12.95 2.80
N LEU A 129 18.59 -12.04 3.71
CA LEU A 129 17.68 -11.45 4.70
C LEU A 129 16.59 -10.63 4.03
N ALA A 130 16.94 -9.84 3.01
CA ALA A 130 15.97 -9.08 2.24
C ALA A 130 15.00 -9.99 1.48
N GLN A 131 15.48 -11.07 0.88
CA GLN A 131 14.62 -12.05 0.20
C GLN A 131 13.69 -12.76 1.19
N ALA A 132 14.20 -13.14 2.37
CA ALA A 132 13.39 -13.72 3.44
C ALA A 132 12.30 -12.75 3.93
N ALA A 133 12.63 -11.45 4.08
CA ALA A 133 11.67 -10.43 4.46
C ALA A 133 10.56 -10.23 3.40
N ILE A 134 10.91 -10.21 2.12
CA ILE A 134 9.91 -10.14 1.02
C ILE A 134 8.96 -11.33 1.09
N TRP A 135 9.49 -12.54 1.21
CA TRP A 135 8.66 -13.74 1.33
C TRP A 135 7.80 -13.71 2.59
N PHE A 136 8.36 -13.30 3.72
CA PHE A 136 7.62 -13.18 4.97
C PHE A 136 6.44 -12.19 4.84
N ILE A 137 6.67 -11.03 4.23
CA ILE A 137 5.61 -10.03 4.00
C ILE A 137 4.55 -10.58 3.04
N LEU A 138 4.97 -11.22 1.95
CA LEU A 138 4.05 -11.82 0.98
C LEU A 138 3.17 -12.90 1.62
N PHE A 139 3.78 -13.88 2.31
CA PHE A 139 3.05 -14.95 2.98
C PHE A 139 2.20 -14.42 4.13
N GLY A 140 2.73 -13.49 4.93
CA GLY A 140 1.98 -12.85 6.02
C GLY A 140 0.74 -12.12 5.52
N SER A 141 0.87 -11.36 4.43
CA SER A 141 -0.26 -10.64 3.82
C SER A 141 -1.29 -11.60 3.23
N CYS A 142 -0.84 -12.67 2.54
CA CYS A 142 -1.74 -13.71 2.03
C CYS A 142 -2.47 -14.46 3.14
N LEU A 143 -1.78 -14.83 4.23
CA LEU A 143 -2.39 -15.52 5.36
C LEU A 143 -3.42 -14.64 6.07
N LEU A 144 -3.09 -13.37 6.30
CA LEU A 144 -4.02 -12.42 6.90
C LEU A 144 -5.25 -12.19 6.01
N GLY A 145 -5.05 -11.99 4.71
CA GLY A 145 -6.12 -11.81 3.74
C GLY A 145 -7.03 -13.04 3.63
N LEU A 146 -6.44 -14.23 3.56
CA LEU A 146 -7.18 -15.49 3.53
C LEU A 146 -7.96 -15.71 4.83
N HIS A 147 -7.36 -15.42 5.99
CA HIS A 147 -8.04 -15.51 7.28
C HIS A 147 -9.28 -14.59 7.32
N ALA A 148 -9.13 -13.34 6.89
CA ALA A 148 -10.24 -12.38 6.82
C ALA A 148 -11.35 -12.83 5.86
N CYS A 149 -11.01 -13.45 4.73
CA CYS A 149 -12.01 -13.98 3.80
C CYS A 149 -12.75 -15.21 4.34
N LEU A 150 -12.04 -16.09 5.05
CA LEU A 150 -12.62 -17.32 5.62
C LEU A 150 -13.41 -17.06 6.91
N ARG A 151 -13.07 -16.01 7.65
CA ARG A 151 -13.70 -15.65 8.94
C ARG A 151 -13.98 -14.14 9.02
N PRO A 152 -14.91 -13.63 8.21
CA PRO A 152 -15.16 -12.20 8.08
C PRO A 152 -15.66 -11.51 9.37
N ASP A 153 -16.20 -12.28 10.33
CA ASP A 153 -16.78 -11.77 11.56
C ASP A 153 -15.79 -11.64 12.74
N GLN A 154 -14.55 -12.13 12.60
CA GLN A 154 -13.59 -12.25 13.72
C GLN A 154 -12.52 -11.15 13.79
N LEU A 155 -12.44 -10.30 12.77
CA LEU A 155 -11.54 -9.13 12.73
C LEU A 155 -12.37 -7.88 12.85
#